data_AF-A0A1Q3BCY1-F1
#
_entry.id   AF-A0A1Q3BCY1-F1
#
_cell.length_a   1.000
_cell.length_b   1.000
_cell.length_c   1.000
_cell.angle_alpha   90.00
_cell.angle_beta   90.00
_cell.angle_gamma   90.00
#
_symmetry.space_group_name_H-M   'P 1'
#
loop_
_entity.id
_entity.type
_entity.pdbx_description
1 polymer ?
#
loop_
_entity_poly.entity_id
_entity_poly.type
_entity_poly.pdbx_seq_one_letter_code
_entity_poly.pdbx_strand_id
1 'polypeptide(L)'
;SEINLLKMINHTNIIRLSGYCIHQGNTYLVYEYAYNGSLSDWLRSKKNQSSLTLSWKQRVQIAYDVGDAINYLHNFTNPPYIHKNLKTSNILLDGNFRAKLANFGLARMVENDDQGGVHMTRHVVGTHGYMAPEYIENGVVTPKLDVFGFGVVVLELLSGREAAAIDKKAGEQLLSAAVIRVLEGDNVREKLRGFIDPSLKNEYPLDLAFSMAQQAKLCVVDDPNARPAMSEILVTLSKILSSTLDWDPSDEFNCSRSVSSGSPTSPSDQTHHTPQPPPSDTCQRSGKEKPVTGLEAPKTLPESADYTENKSWSVPFSSQGLHHAIESLTLYKFHDLQIATDYFGEANIIKGSVYRGSFKGDTAAVKVMKGDVSSEINLLKMINHTNIIRLSGYCIHQGNTYLVYEYAYNGSLSDWLRSKKNQSSLTLSWKQRVQIAYDVGDAINYLHNFTNPPYIHKNLKTSNILLDGNFRAKLANFGLARMVENDDQGGVHMTRHVVGTHGYMAPEYIENGVVTPKLDVFGFGVVVLELLSGREAAAIDKKAGEQLLSAAVIRVLEGDNVREKLRGFIDPSLKNEYPLDLAFSMAQQAKLCVADDPNARPAMSEILVTL
;
A
#
# COMPACT_ATOMS: atom_id res chain seq x y z
N SER A 1 -19.35 -1.14 17.09
CA SER A 1 -17.88 -1.12 17.30
C SER A 1 -17.17 -1.28 15.97
N GLU A 2 -17.36 -2.38 15.24
CA GLU A 2 -16.71 -2.67 13.94
C GLU A 2 -16.89 -1.56 12.90
N ILE A 3 -18.13 -1.10 12.71
CA ILE A 3 -18.46 0.03 11.83
C ILE A 3 -17.67 1.30 12.20
N ASN A 4 -17.41 1.56 13.49
CA ASN A 4 -16.68 2.76 13.93
C ASN A 4 -15.18 2.64 13.68
N LEU A 5 -14.63 1.44 13.89
CA LEU A 5 -13.25 1.15 13.55
C LEU A 5 -13.02 1.32 12.05
N LEU A 6 -13.76 0.59 11.21
CA LEU A 6 -13.59 0.57 9.75
C LEU A 6 -13.81 1.92 9.04
N LYS A 7 -14.29 2.95 9.75
CA LYS A 7 -14.25 4.35 9.27
C LYS A 7 -12.92 5.03 9.50
N MET A 8 -12.34 4.78 10.66
CA MET A 8 -11.11 5.45 11.12
C MET A 8 -9.88 4.81 10.51
N ILE A 9 -10.00 3.56 10.08
CA ILE A 9 -8.92 2.82 9.44
C ILE A 9 -9.16 2.72 7.94
N ASN A 10 -8.13 2.99 7.18
CA ASN A 10 -8.12 2.73 5.76
C ASN A 10 -6.72 2.35 5.31
N HIS A 11 -6.61 1.14 4.80
CA HIS A 11 -5.36 0.51 4.43
C HIS A 11 -5.60 -0.43 3.26
N THR A 12 -4.67 -0.50 2.31
CA THR A 12 -4.81 -1.32 1.09
C THR A 12 -5.08 -2.80 1.40
N ASN A 13 -4.46 -3.30 2.47
CA ASN A 13 -4.60 -4.68 2.96
C ASN A 13 -5.67 -4.87 4.05
N ILE A 14 -6.61 -3.94 4.19
CA ILE A 14 -7.79 -4.09 5.06
C ILE A 14 -9.04 -4.06 4.19
N ILE A 15 -9.99 -4.96 4.43
CA ILE A 15 -11.23 -5.03 3.66
C ILE A 15 -12.02 -3.72 3.82
N ARG A 16 -12.32 -3.08 2.70
CA ARG A 16 -13.05 -1.81 2.71
C ARG A 16 -14.54 -2.03 2.96
N LEU A 17 -15.07 -1.35 3.98
CA LEU A 17 -16.52 -1.27 4.20
C LEU A 17 -17.09 -0.21 3.25
N SER A 18 -17.84 -0.65 2.24
CA SER A 18 -18.50 0.23 1.27
C SER A 18 -19.76 0.89 1.82
N GLY A 19 -20.44 0.23 2.76
CA GLY A 19 -21.63 0.77 3.41
C GLY A 19 -22.27 -0.22 4.37
N TYR A 20 -23.43 0.14 4.89
CA TYR A 20 -24.26 -0.78 5.67
C TYR A 20 -25.74 -0.46 5.45
N CYS A 21 -26.61 -1.43 5.72
CA CYS A 21 -28.05 -1.28 5.70
C CYS A 21 -28.61 -1.76 7.05
N ILE A 22 -29.59 -1.04 7.60
CA ILE A 22 -30.39 -1.55 8.72
C ILE A 22 -31.77 -1.86 8.21
N HIS A 23 -32.16 -3.13 8.30
CA HIS A 23 -33.49 -3.58 7.92
C HIS A 23 -34.02 -4.55 8.97
N GLN A 24 -35.22 -4.25 9.50
CA GLN A 24 -35.89 -5.07 10.53
C GLN A 24 -35.03 -5.38 11.77
N GLY A 25 -34.24 -4.40 12.23
CA GLY A 25 -33.37 -4.56 13.40
C GLY A 25 -32.06 -5.31 13.13
N ASN A 26 -31.84 -5.82 11.91
CA ASN A 26 -30.58 -6.43 11.50
C ASN A 26 -29.68 -5.39 10.82
N THR A 27 -28.38 -5.41 11.16
CA THR A 27 -27.36 -4.60 10.49
C THR A 27 -26.62 -5.44 9.46
N TYR A 28 -26.73 -5.06 8.19
CA TYR A 28 -26.06 -5.68 7.06
C TYR A 28 -24.86 -4.83 6.68
N LEU A 29 -23.67 -5.40 6.66
CA LEU A 29 -22.44 -4.71 6.27
C LEU A 29 -22.12 -5.05 4.81
N VAL A 30 -21.83 -4.02 4.01
CA VAL A 30 -21.49 -4.16 2.59
C VAL A 30 -20.01 -3.88 2.43
N TYR A 31 -19.25 -4.91 2.13
CA TYR A 31 -17.80 -4.83 1.91
C TYR A 31 -17.48 -4.78 0.43
N GLU A 32 -16.27 -4.32 0.09
CA GLU A 32 -15.69 -4.63 -1.22
C GLU A 32 -15.61 -6.15 -1.43
N TYR A 33 -15.76 -6.59 -2.67
CA TYR A 33 -15.77 -8.01 -2.98
C TYR A 33 -14.37 -8.54 -3.28
N ALA A 34 -13.87 -9.43 -2.42
CA ALA A 34 -12.61 -10.14 -2.61
C ALA A 34 -12.84 -11.36 -3.51
N TYR A 35 -12.57 -11.22 -4.82
CA TYR A 35 -12.90 -12.20 -5.85
C TYR A 35 -12.36 -13.61 -5.61
N ASN A 36 -11.21 -13.74 -4.94
CA ASN A 36 -10.57 -15.03 -4.69
C ASN A 36 -10.98 -15.63 -3.33
N GLY A 37 -11.93 -15.05 -2.59
CA GLY A 37 -12.45 -15.65 -1.36
C GLY A 37 -11.43 -15.67 -0.22
N SER A 38 -11.53 -16.65 0.69
CA SER A 38 -10.70 -16.71 1.89
C SER A 38 -9.38 -17.44 1.66
N LEU A 39 -8.31 -17.00 2.31
CA LEU A 39 -7.01 -17.66 2.26
C LEU A 39 -7.09 -19.12 2.75
N SER A 40 -7.95 -19.41 3.73
CA SER A 40 -8.15 -20.80 4.18
C SER A 40 -8.64 -21.73 3.08
N ASP A 41 -9.46 -21.26 2.13
CA ASP A 41 -9.97 -22.10 1.04
C ASP A 41 -8.84 -22.50 0.09
N TRP A 42 -7.90 -21.59 -0.16
CA TRP A 42 -6.73 -21.84 -0.99
C TRP A 42 -5.71 -22.79 -0.36
N LEU A 43 -5.53 -22.71 0.96
CA LEU A 43 -4.63 -23.62 1.68
C LEU A 43 -5.25 -25.02 1.88
N ARG A 44 -6.59 -25.13 1.91
CA ARG A 44 -7.31 -26.36 2.29
C ARG A 44 -8.02 -27.08 1.14
N SER A 45 -7.97 -26.56 -0.09
CA SER A 45 -8.70 -27.11 -1.24
C SER A 45 -8.45 -28.62 -1.42
N LYS A 46 -9.52 -29.40 -1.23
CA LYS A 46 -9.52 -30.86 -1.34
C LYS A 46 -9.61 -31.26 -2.81
N LYS A 47 -8.51 -31.80 -3.37
CA LYS A 47 -8.34 -32.83 -4.43
C LYS A 47 -9.30 -32.97 -5.64
N ASN A 48 -10.44 -32.29 -5.73
CA ASN A 48 -11.49 -32.51 -6.73
C ASN A 48 -11.90 -31.24 -7.51
N GLN A 49 -11.21 -30.13 -7.33
CA GLN A 49 -11.23 -29.01 -8.28
C GLN A 49 -9.79 -28.77 -8.76
N SER A 50 -9.62 -28.74 -10.07
CA SER A 50 -8.35 -28.69 -10.77
C SER A 50 -7.42 -27.56 -10.31
N SER A 51 -6.25 -27.94 -9.79
CA SER A 51 -4.93 -27.29 -9.97
C SER A 51 -4.67 -25.86 -9.45
N LEU A 52 -5.52 -25.25 -8.63
CA LEU A 52 -5.31 -23.88 -8.17
C LEU A 52 -4.73 -23.85 -6.74
N THR A 53 -3.39 -23.86 -6.63
CA THR A 53 -2.64 -23.75 -5.37
C THR A 53 -1.84 -22.46 -5.35
N LEU A 54 -1.72 -21.79 -4.20
CA LEU A 54 -0.89 -20.59 -4.07
C LEU A 54 0.59 -20.94 -4.22
N SER A 55 1.26 -20.25 -5.14
CA SER A 55 2.72 -20.32 -5.34
C SER A 55 3.49 -19.76 -4.14
N TRP A 56 4.79 -20.05 -4.06
CA TRP A 56 5.68 -19.47 -3.06
C TRP A 56 5.63 -17.93 -3.08
N LYS A 57 5.74 -17.31 -4.26
CA LYS A 57 5.70 -15.85 -4.42
C LYS A 57 4.40 -15.26 -3.87
N GLN A 58 3.26 -15.87 -4.17
CA GLN A 58 1.96 -15.44 -3.64
C GLN A 58 1.88 -15.58 -2.11
N ARG A 59 2.36 -16.69 -1.53
CA ARG A 59 2.33 -16.91 -0.08
C ARG A 59 3.18 -15.89 0.67
N VAL A 60 4.36 -15.54 0.15
CA VAL A 60 5.22 -14.49 0.71
C VAL A 60 4.56 -13.11 0.60
N GLN A 61 3.97 -12.79 -0.55
CA GLN A 61 3.23 -11.53 -0.74
C GLN A 61 2.05 -11.41 0.24
N ILE A 62 1.27 -12.47 0.41
CA ILE A 62 0.15 -12.52 1.34
C ILE A 62 0.62 -12.34 2.78
N ALA A 63 1.74 -12.96 3.18
CA ALA A 63 2.32 -12.76 4.51
C ALA A 63 2.73 -11.31 4.74
N TYR A 64 3.35 -10.67 3.75
CA TYR A 64 3.71 -9.26 3.80
C TYR A 64 2.47 -8.37 3.93
N ASP A 65 1.47 -8.56 3.06
CA ASP A 65 0.22 -7.80 3.04
C ASP A 65 -0.53 -7.86 4.38
N VAL A 66 -0.64 -9.06 4.98
CA VAL A 66 -1.26 -9.23 6.30
C VAL A 66 -0.42 -8.55 7.38
N GLY A 67 0.91 -8.66 7.30
CA GLY A 67 1.81 -7.98 8.22
C GLY A 67 1.66 -6.46 8.16
N ASP A 68 1.45 -5.91 6.97
CA ASP A 68 1.31 -4.47 6.72
C ASP A 68 -0.01 -3.95 7.28
N ALA A 69 -1.10 -4.68 7.06
CA ALA A 69 -2.40 -4.38 7.69
C ALA A 69 -2.32 -4.31 9.22
N ILE A 70 -1.65 -5.27 9.86
CA ILE A 70 -1.55 -5.32 11.32
C ILE A 70 -0.62 -4.22 11.84
N ASN A 71 0.49 -3.97 11.15
CA ASN A 71 1.40 -2.87 11.48
C ASN A 71 0.69 -1.52 11.43
N TYR A 72 -0.15 -1.29 10.42
CA TYR A 72 -1.01 -0.13 10.33
C TYR A 72 -1.90 0.02 11.57
N LEU A 73 -2.61 -1.05 11.96
CA LEU A 73 -3.49 -1.04 13.15
C LEU A 73 -2.72 -0.79 14.46
N HIS A 74 -1.48 -1.25 14.58
CA HIS A 74 -0.72 -1.13 15.82
C HIS A 74 0.02 0.20 15.94
N ASN A 75 0.56 0.72 14.84
CA ASN A 75 1.51 1.84 14.85
C ASN A 75 1.00 3.10 14.17
N PHE A 76 -0.06 3.01 13.37
CA PHE A 76 -0.56 4.12 12.55
C PHE A 76 -2.01 4.51 12.88
N THR A 77 -2.62 3.87 13.88
CA THR A 77 -3.87 4.34 14.50
C THR A 77 -3.59 4.88 15.89
N ASN A 78 -4.33 5.91 16.29
CA ASN A 78 -4.23 6.47 17.63
C ASN A 78 -5.64 6.60 18.24
N PRO A 79 -5.97 5.85 19.31
CA PRO A 79 -5.17 4.77 19.94
C PRO A 79 -4.90 3.56 19.02
N PRO A 80 -3.92 2.68 19.35
CA PRO A 80 -3.69 1.42 18.64
C PRO A 80 -4.91 0.50 18.67
N TYR A 81 -5.22 -0.15 17.55
CA TYR A 81 -6.27 -1.16 17.47
C TYR A 81 -5.69 -2.58 17.44
N ILE A 82 -6.31 -3.48 18.19
CA ILE A 82 -6.02 -4.91 18.19
C ILE A 82 -7.17 -5.64 17.50
N HIS A 83 -6.87 -6.46 16.51
CA HIS A 83 -7.86 -7.21 15.73
C HIS A 83 -8.50 -8.35 16.53
N LYS A 84 -7.71 -9.08 17.33
CA LYS A 84 -8.12 -10.20 18.22
C LYS A 84 -8.67 -11.47 17.58
N ASN A 85 -8.85 -11.49 16.27
CA ASN A 85 -9.45 -12.61 15.55
C ASN A 85 -8.71 -12.90 14.25
N LEU A 86 -7.40 -12.82 14.30
CA LEU A 86 -6.55 -13.05 13.15
C LEU A 86 -6.52 -14.56 12.84
N LYS A 87 -6.95 -14.92 11.62
CA LYS A 87 -6.95 -16.28 11.10
C LYS A 87 -7.08 -16.29 9.59
N THR A 88 -6.68 -17.38 8.94
CA THR A 88 -6.71 -17.51 7.46
C THR A 88 -8.11 -17.41 6.85
N SER A 89 -9.18 -17.74 7.59
CA SER A 89 -10.56 -17.53 7.10
C SER A 89 -11.06 -16.09 7.18
N ASN A 90 -10.36 -15.23 7.94
CA ASN A 90 -10.61 -13.80 8.02
C ASN A 90 -9.66 -12.99 7.13
N ILE A 91 -8.83 -13.65 6.32
CA ILE A 91 -7.95 -13.02 5.34
C ILE A 91 -8.53 -13.33 3.96
N LEU A 92 -8.99 -12.30 3.27
CA LEU A 92 -9.60 -12.42 1.95
C LEU A 92 -8.59 -12.07 0.86
N LEU A 93 -8.73 -12.65 -0.33
CA LEU A 93 -7.86 -12.41 -1.47
C LEU A 93 -8.61 -11.66 -2.57
N ASP A 94 -8.08 -10.52 -3.00
CA ASP A 94 -8.64 -9.78 -4.13
C ASP A 94 -8.30 -10.44 -5.48
N GLY A 95 -8.73 -9.85 -6.60
CA GLY A 95 -8.50 -10.39 -7.95
C GLY A 95 -7.02 -10.57 -8.33
N ASN A 96 -6.12 -9.85 -7.66
CA ASN A 96 -4.67 -9.91 -7.87
C ASN A 96 -3.96 -10.77 -6.81
N PHE A 97 -4.70 -11.55 -6.03
CA PHE A 97 -4.19 -12.34 -4.91
C PHE A 97 -3.53 -11.51 -3.79
N ARG A 98 -3.88 -10.23 -3.67
CA ARG A 98 -3.45 -9.40 -2.54
C ARG A 98 -4.34 -9.65 -1.34
N ALA A 99 -3.73 -9.69 -0.17
CA ALA A 99 -4.45 -10.01 1.06
C ALA A 99 -5.19 -8.80 1.62
N LYS A 100 -6.42 -9.03 2.07
CA LYS A 100 -7.30 -8.06 2.73
C LYS A 100 -7.79 -8.65 4.04
N LEU A 101 -7.29 -8.11 5.15
CA LEU A 101 -7.70 -8.48 6.49
C LEU A 101 -9.15 -8.05 6.74
N ALA A 102 -9.98 -8.96 7.22
CA ALA A 102 -11.42 -8.79 7.38
C ALA A 102 -11.90 -9.24 8.78
N ASN A 103 -13.18 -8.98 9.06
CA ASN A 103 -13.88 -9.41 10.29
C ASN A 103 -13.36 -8.75 11.57
N PHE A 104 -13.65 -7.45 11.69
CA PHE A 104 -13.26 -6.59 12.79
C PHE A 104 -14.29 -6.56 13.93
N GLY A 105 -15.25 -7.48 13.93
CA GLY A 105 -16.30 -7.59 14.96
C GLY A 105 -15.78 -7.67 16.40
N LEU A 106 -14.58 -8.26 16.58
CA LEU A 106 -13.92 -8.40 17.87
C LEU A 106 -12.83 -7.35 18.15
N ALA A 107 -12.53 -6.50 17.17
CA ALA A 107 -11.43 -5.55 17.25
C ALA A 107 -11.70 -4.47 18.32
N ARG A 108 -10.62 -4.02 18.97
CA ARG A 108 -10.71 -3.10 20.11
C ARG A 108 -9.53 -2.15 20.16
N MET A 109 -9.79 -0.89 20.51
CA MET A 109 -8.73 0.07 20.82
C MET A 109 -8.13 -0.17 22.20
N VAL A 110 -6.84 0.08 22.35
CA VAL A 110 -6.17 0.11 23.65
C VAL A 110 -5.97 1.56 24.04
N GLU A 111 -6.76 2.03 25.00
CA GLU A 111 -6.54 3.35 25.60
C GLU A 111 -5.30 3.28 26.49
N ASN A 112 -4.36 4.20 26.28
CA ASN A 112 -3.22 4.39 27.16
C ASN A 112 -3.74 5.08 28.42
N ASP A 113 -4.16 4.33 29.43
CA ASP A 113 -4.37 4.91 30.75
C ASP A 113 -2.99 5.36 31.27
N ASP A 114 -2.93 6.57 31.82
CA ASP A 114 -1.74 7.22 32.43
C ASP A 114 -1.08 6.42 33.57
N GLN A 115 -1.55 5.19 33.83
CA GLN A 115 -1.06 4.26 34.85
C GLN A 115 -0.41 2.98 34.29
N GLY A 116 -0.22 2.85 32.97
CA GLY A 116 0.51 1.70 32.39
C GLY A 116 -0.17 0.34 32.63
N GLY A 117 -1.49 0.34 32.84
CA GLY A 117 -2.26 -0.87 33.13
C GLY A 117 -2.44 -1.76 31.90
N VAL A 118 -2.17 -3.06 32.05
CA VAL A 118 -2.48 -4.07 31.04
C VAL A 118 -4.00 -4.25 30.95
N HIS A 119 -4.59 -4.05 29.77
CA HIS A 119 -6.02 -4.28 29.54
C HIS A 119 -6.34 -5.77 29.68
N MET A 120 -7.11 -6.12 30.73
CA MET A 120 -7.56 -7.50 30.96
C MET A 120 -9.04 -7.65 30.60
N THR A 121 -9.40 -8.80 30.04
CA THR A 121 -10.80 -9.14 29.79
C THR A 121 -11.19 -10.46 30.43
N ARG A 122 -12.38 -10.51 31.02
CA ARG A 122 -12.97 -11.75 31.56
C ARG A 122 -13.62 -12.61 30.48
N HIS A 123 -13.73 -12.11 29.25
CA HIS A 123 -14.37 -12.78 28.13
C HIS A 123 -13.35 -13.01 27.01
N VAL A 124 -12.69 -14.16 27.07
CA VAL A 124 -11.77 -14.64 26.03
C VAL A 124 -12.61 -15.14 24.86
N VAL A 125 -12.40 -14.54 23.68
CA VAL A 125 -13.09 -14.87 22.43
C VAL A 125 -12.07 -14.90 21.31
N GLY A 126 -12.13 -15.92 20.46
CA GLY A 126 -11.17 -16.12 19.38
C GLY A 126 -11.27 -17.53 18.81
N THR A 127 -10.38 -17.83 17.86
CA THR A 127 -10.32 -19.15 17.22
C THR A 127 -9.17 -19.96 17.82
N HIS A 128 -9.45 -21.19 18.24
CA HIS A 128 -8.45 -22.09 18.81
C HIS A 128 -7.26 -22.30 17.86
N GLY A 129 -6.06 -22.38 18.42
CA GLY A 129 -4.81 -22.44 17.65
C GLY A 129 -4.22 -21.09 17.24
N TYR A 130 -5.02 -20.00 17.18
CA TYR A 130 -4.53 -18.63 16.89
C TYR A 130 -4.45 -17.73 18.13
N MET A 131 -5.07 -18.13 19.24
CA MET A 131 -5.10 -17.35 20.47
C MET A 131 -3.78 -17.47 21.23
N ALA A 132 -3.23 -16.32 21.64
CA ALA A 132 -1.99 -16.26 22.42
C ALA A 132 -2.18 -16.82 23.85
N PRO A 133 -1.18 -17.48 24.44
CA PRO A 133 -1.29 -18.11 25.76
C PRO A 133 -1.72 -17.13 26.86
N GLU A 134 -1.14 -15.93 26.91
CA GLU A 134 -1.44 -14.92 27.92
C GLU A 134 -2.88 -14.37 27.79
N TYR A 135 -3.45 -14.41 26.58
CA TYR A 135 -4.84 -14.06 26.36
C TYR A 135 -5.78 -15.16 26.83
N ILE A 136 -5.42 -16.42 26.62
CA ILE A 136 -6.20 -17.59 27.06
C ILE A 136 -6.21 -17.69 28.59
N GLU A 137 -5.04 -17.57 29.21
CA GLU A 137 -4.85 -17.78 30.65
C GLU A 137 -5.34 -16.60 31.49
N ASN A 138 -4.98 -15.39 31.08
CA ASN A 138 -5.13 -14.19 31.91
C ASN A 138 -6.01 -13.12 31.26
N GLY A 139 -6.50 -13.34 30.04
CA GLY A 139 -7.32 -12.37 29.33
C GLY A 139 -6.57 -11.09 28.94
N VAL A 140 -5.23 -11.15 28.85
CA VAL A 140 -4.38 -10.00 28.54
C VAL A 140 -4.55 -9.58 27.08
N VAL A 141 -4.93 -8.32 26.85
CA VAL A 141 -5.16 -7.75 25.52
C VAL A 141 -4.08 -6.70 25.22
N THR A 142 -3.14 -7.07 24.36
CA THR A 142 -2.07 -6.18 23.87
C THR A 142 -1.88 -6.39 22.36
N PRO A 143 -1.19 -5.47 21.64
CA PRO A 143 -0.84 -5.68 20.24
C PRO A 143 -0.11 -7.02 19.98
N LYS A 144 0.60 -7.55 20.99
CA LYS A 144 1.32 -8.83 20.92
C LYS A 144 0.40 -10.04 20.76
N LEU A 145 -0.89 -9.91 21.04
CA LEU A 145 -1.91 -10.91 20.75
C LEU A 145 -2.04 -11.13 19.24
N ASP A 146 -2.15 -10.05 18.46
CA ASP A 146 -2.22 -10.16 17.00
C ASP A 146 -0.89 -10.65 16.42
N VAL A 147 0.25 -10.30 17.02
CA VAL A 147 1.57 -10.81 16.61
C VAL A 147 1.62 -12.34 16.70
N PHE A 148 1.09 -12.93 17.79
CA PHE A 148 0.99 -14.39 17.91
C PHE A 148 0.11 -15.00 16.81
N GLY A 149 -1.09 -14.45 16.61
CA GLY A 149 -2.00 -14.89 15.56
C GLY A 149 -1.37 -14.78 14.16
N PHE A 150 -0.56 -13.74 13.94
CA PHE A 150 0.18 -13.52 12.69
C PHE A 150 1.22 -14.60 12.46
N GLY A 151 1.98 -14.95 13.50
CA GLY A 151 2.90 -16.08 13.46
C GLY A 151 2.22 -17.36 13.01
N VAL A 152 1.04 -17.66 13.56
CA VAL A 152 0.25 -18.85 13.17
C VAL A 152 -0.21 -18.78 11.71
N VAL A 153 -0.66 -17.62 11.22
CA VAL A 153 -1.00 -17.42 9.79
C VAL A 153 0.20 -17.70 8.89
N VAL A 154 1.39 -17.25 9.25
CA VAL A 154 2.63 -17.54 8.51
C VAL A 154 2.94 -19.03 8.52
N LEU A 155 2.69 -19.75 9.62
CA LEU A 155 2.88 -21.21 9.68
C LEU A 155 1.89 -21.97 8.79
N GLU A 156 0.64 -21.54 8.70
CA GLU A 156 -0.33 -22.11 7.76
C GLU A 156 0.09 -21.84 6.31
N LEU A 157 0.57 -20.62 6.00
CA LEU A 157 1.11 -20.28 4.68
C LEU A 157 2.31 -21.16 4.32
N LEU A 158 3.22 -21.44 5.26
CA LEU A 158 4.38 -22.31 5.00
C LEU A 158 3.99 -23.77 4.82
N SER A 159 3.07 -24.29 5.64
CA SER A 159 2.82 -25.73 5.75
C SER A 159 1.58 -26.24 4.99
N GLY A 160 0.63 -25.36 4.66
CA GLY A 160 -0.68 -25.74 4.12
C GLY A 160 -1.55 -26.52 5.11
N ARG A 161 -1.16 -26.57 6.39
CA ARG A 161 -1.87 -27.30 7.46
C ARG A 161 -2.74 -26.36 8.27
N GLU A 162 -3.70 -26.92 9.01
CA GLU A 162 -4.53 -26.15 9.93
C GLU A 162 -3.77 -25.77 11.20
N ALA A 163 -4.08 -24.59 11.76
CA ALA A 163 -3.46 -24.08 12.99
C ALA A 163 -3.52 -25.06 14.18
N ALA A 164 -4.64 -25.77 14.32
CA ALA A 164 -4.84 -26.83 15.30
C ALA A 164 -5.49 -28.04 14.62
N ALA A 165 -4.82 -29.18 14.65
CA ALA A 165 -5.33 -30.43 14.11
C ALA A 165 -5.47 -31.49 15.22
N ILE A 166 -6.57 -32.23 15.22
CA ILE A 166 -6.79 -33.34 16.16
C ILE A 166 -6.37 -34.64 15.47
N ASP A 167 -5.27 -35.22 15.93
CA ASP A 167 -4.86 -36.55 15.52
C ASP A 167 -5.42 -37.60 16.49
N LYS A 168 -6.05 -38.65 15.95
CA LYS A 168 -6.70 -39.71 16.76
C LYS A 168 -5.72 -40.49 17.65
N LYS A 169 -4.42 -40.47 17.36
CA LYS A 169 -3.35 -41.20 18.09
C LYS A 169 -2.41 -40.28 18.85
N ALA A 170 -2.10 -39.10 18.32
CA ALA A 170 -1.12 -38.17 18.89
C ALA A 170 -1.74 -37.00 19.67
N GLY A 171 -3.07 -36.92 19.75
CA GLY A 171 -3.76 -35.82 20.40
C GLY A 171 -3.76 -34.55 19.56
N GLU A 172 -3.96 -33.41 20.22
CA GLU A 172 -3.97 -32.11 19.56
C GLU A 172 -2.56 -31.67 19.14
N GLN A 173 -2.43 -31.26 17.88
CA GLN A 173 -1.20 -30.72 17.32
C GLN A 173 -1.41 -29.27 16.90
N LEU A 174 -0.72 -28.37 17.59
CA LEU A 174 -0.67 -26.95 17.26
C LEU A 174 0.54 -26.65 16.37
N LEU A 175 0.34 -25.85 15.33
CA LEU A 175 1.45 -25.40 14.48
C LEU A 175 2.47 -24.57 15.25
N SER A 176 2.02 -23.74 16.20
CA SER A 176 2.87 -22.94 17.09
C SER A 176 3.88 -23.80 17.86
N ALA A 177 3.47 -24.98 18.34
CA ALA A 177 4.38 -25.93 18.99
C ALA A 177 5.23 -26.72 17.99
N ALA A 178 4.68 -27.01 16.81
CA ALA A 178 5.39 -27.78 15.78
C ALA A 178 6.62 -27.03 15.24
N VAL A 179 6.52 -25.72 14.99
CA VAL A 179 7.64 -24.94 14.44
C VAL A 179 8.86 -24.91 15.37
N ILE A 180 8.64 -24.89 16.69
CA ILE A 180 9.72 -24.93 17.69
C ILE A 180 10.55 -26.21 17.52
N ARG A 181 9.88 -27.37 17.41
CA ARG A 181 10.53 -28.68 17.19
C ARG A 181 11.24 -28.78 15.83
N VAL A 182 10.68 -28.12 14.81
CA VAL A 182 11.26 -28.10 13.46
C VAL A 182 12.57 -27.30 13.44
N LEU A 183 12.61 -26.16 14.14
CA LEU A 183 13.75 -25.22 14.10
C LEU A 183 14.79 -25.41 15.21
N GLU A 184 14.64 -26.41 16.08
CA GLU A 184 15.60 -26.70 17.16
C GLU A 184 16.28 -28.06 16.98
N GLY A 185 17.49 -28.23 17.53
CA GLY A 185 18.27 -29.46 17.40
C GLY A 185 18.87 -29.67 16.01
N ASP A 186 19.26 -30.91 15.70
CA ASP A 186 19.92 -31.25 14.44
C ASP A 186 18.94 -31.42 13.26
N ASN A 187 19.47 -31.44 12.04
CA ASN A 187 18.73 -31.69 10.79
C ASN A 187 17.58 -30.69 10.51
N VAL A 188 17.74 -29.43 10.93
CA VAL A 188 16.73 -28.38 10.76
C VAL A 188 16.29 -28.20 9.30
N ARG A 189 17.23 -28.27 8.34
CA ARG A 189 16.91 -28.14 6.90
C ARG A 189 15.95 -29.24 6.43
N GLU A 190 16.17 -30.50 6.83
CA GLU A 190 15.31 -31.62 6.44
C GLU A 190 13.95 -31.57 7.14
N LYS A 191 13.93 -31.27 8.44
CA LYS A 191 12.69 -31.09 9.20
C LYS A 191 11.86 -29.95 8.62
N LEU A 192 12.50 -28.85 8.21
CA LEU A 192 11.82 -27.75 7.56
C LEU A 192 11.25 -28.17 6.20
N ARG A 193 12.01 -28.86 5.35
CA ARG A 193 11.47 -29.41 4.09
C ARG A 193 10.24 -30.29 4.31
N GLY A 194 10.23 -31.11 5.37
CA GLY A 194 9.07 -31.93 5.76
C GLY A 194 7.92 -31.15 6.40
N PHE A 195 8.17 -29.91 6.85
CA PHE A 195 7.15 -29.00 7.37
C PHE A 195 6.46 -28.19 6.27
N ILE A 196 7.19 -27.82 5.20
CA ILE A 196 6.67 -27.05 4.08
C ILE A 196 5.59 -27.82 3.32
N ASP A 197 4.60 -27.07 2.82
CA ASP A 197 3.47 -27.56 2.05
C ASP A 197 3.93 -28.36 0.81
N PRO A 198 3.59 -29.67 0.71
CA PRO A 198 3.95 -30.48 -0.44
C PRO A 198 3.38 -29.98 -1.77
N SER A 199 2.31 -29.19 -1.76
CA SER A 199 1.71 -28.60 -2.96
C SER A 199 2.62 -27.59 -3.66
N LEU A 200 3.62 -27.04 -2.95
CA LEU A 200 4.64 -26.18 -3.54
C LEU A 200 5.66 -26.96 -4.39
N LYS A 201 5.66 -28.30 -4.38
CA LYS A 201 6.50 -29.15 -5.24
C LYS A 201 8.01 -28.80 -5.23
N ASN A 202 8.52 -28.30 -4.10
CA ASN A 202 9.88 -27.77 -3.96
C ASN A 202 10.20 -26.52 -4.80
N GLU A 203 9.19 -25.82 -5.31
CA GLU A 203 9.33 -24.52 -5.97
C GLU A 203 9.37 -23.40 -4.92
N TYR A 204 10.38 -23.45 -4.05
CA TYR A 204 10.66 -22.42 -3.06
C TYR A 204 12.15 -22.44 -2.65
N PRO A 205 12.78 -21.27 -2.43
CA PRO A 205 14.13 -21.19 -1.88
C PRO A 205 14.12 -21.55 -0.39
N LEU A 206 14.82 -22.62 -0.01
CA LEU A 206 14.82 -23.15 1.35
C LEU A 206 15.33 -22.13 2.38
N ASP A 207 16.32 -21.31 2.03
CA ASP A 207 16.89 -20.33 2.97
C ASP A 207 15.88 -19.19 3.27
N LEU A 208 15.08 -18.76 2.28
CA LEU A 208 14.00 -17.79 2.53
C LEU A 208 12.85 -18.43 3.33
N ALA A 209 12.51 -19.69 3.05
CA ALA A 209 11.54 -20.44 3.84
C ALA A 209 11.99 -20.59 5.30
N PHE A 210 13.29 -20.78 5.53
CA PHE A 210 13.87 -20.81 6.87
C PHE A 210 13.76 -19.45 7.56
N SER A 211 14.11 -18.34 6.89
CA SER A 211 13.95 -16.99 7.45
C SER A 211 12.49 -16.68 7.80
N MET A 212 11.54 -17.05 6.92
CA MET A 212 10.11 -16.87 7.17
C MET A 212 9.62 -17.73 8.36
N ALA A 213 10.10 -18.97 8.48
CA ALA A 213 9.79 -19.85 9.61
C ALA A 213 10.38 -19.32 10.93
N GLN A 214 11.57 -18.73 10.90
CA GLN A 214 12.18 -18.08 12.08
C GLN A 214 11.35 -16.89 12.55
N GLN A 215 10.86 -16.05 11.64
CA GLN A 215 9.95 -14.95 11.99
C GLN A 215 8.67 -15.47 12.64
N ALA A 216 8.08 -16.53 12.06
CA ALA A 216 6.90 -17.17 12.62
C ALA A 216 7.17 -17.73 14.03
N LYS A 217 8.32 -18.39 14.25
CA LYS A 217 8.74 -18.89 15.57
C LYS A 217 8.83 -17.76 16.61
N LEU A 218 9.46 -16.63 16.26
CA LEU A 218 9.57 -15.47 17.15
C LEU A 218 8.22 -14.86 17.49
N CYS A 219 7.25 -14.94 16.58
CA CYS A 219 5.89 -14.45 16.81
C CYS A 219 5.09 -15.31 17.79
N VAL A 220 5.33 -16.63 17.83
CA VAL A 220 4.53 -17.60 18.61
C VAL A 220 5.16 -18.01 19.95
N VAL A 221 6.18 -17.28 20.42
CA VAL A 221 6.75 -17.52 21.76
C VAL A 221 5.75 -17.17 22.87
N ASP A 222 5.80 -17.90 23.98
CA ASP A 222 4.84 -17.73 25.09
C ASP A 222 4.94 -16.36 25.74
N ASP A 223 6.15 -15.84 25.96
CA ASP A 223 6.35 -14.49 26.52
C ASP A 223 6.00 -13.40 25.49
N PRO A 224 4.95 -12.60 25.70
CA PRO A 224 4.56 -11.55 24.77
C PRO A 224 5.63 -10.45 24.60
N ASN A 225 6.50 -10.24 25.60
CA ASN A 225 7.57 -9.24 25.51
C ASN A 225 8.73 -9.69 24.62
N ALA A 226 8.92 -11.00 24.47
CA ALA A 226 9.92 -11.57 23.57
C ALA A 226 9.49 -11.57 22.10
N ARG A 227 8.19 -11.40 21.82
CA ARG A 227 7.68 -11.28 20.44
C ARG A 227 8.13 -9.95 19.83
N PRO A 228 8.56 -9.90 18.56
CA PRO A 228 8.97 -8.66 17.90
C PRO A 228 7.79 -7.70 17.67
N ALA A 229 8.08 -6.44 17.32
CA ALA A 229 7.06 -5.51 16.84
C ALA A 229 6.71 -5.79 15.37
N MET A 230 5.49 -5.48 14.93
CA MET A 230 5.08 -5.67 13.53
C MET A 230 5.97 -4.90 12.53
N SER A 231 6.45 -3.72 12.92
CA SER A 231 7.39 -2.93 12.11
C SER A 231 8.73 -3.66 11.87
N GLU A 232 9.24 -4.38 12.87
CA GLU A 232 10.47 -5.20 12.74
C GLU A 232 10.23 -6.44 11.88
N ILE A 233 9.07 -7.08 12.06
CA ILE A 233 8.64 -8.22 11.24
C ILE A 233 8.57 -7.81 9.77
N LEU A 234 7.97 -6.65 9.48
CA LEU A 234 7.83 -6.13 8.11
C LEU A 234 9.16 -5.82 7.43
N VAL A 235 10.16 -5.30 8.15
CA VAL A 235 11.51 -5.11 7.58
C VAL A 235 12.09 -6.44 7.11
N THR A 236 11.86 -7.52 7.86
CA THR A 236 12.36 -8.84 7.48
C THR A 236 11.53 -9.46 6.35
N LEU A 237 10.20 -9.36 6.41
CA LEU A 237 9.33 -9.86 5.34
C LEU A 237 9.51 -9.10 4.03
N SER A 238 9.78 -7.79 4.07
CA SER A 238 10.15 -6.98 2.90
C SER A 238 11.39 -7.56 2.21
N LYS A 239 12.46 -7.86 2.97
CA LYS A 239 13.67 -8.49 2.42
C LYS A 239 13.39 -9.87 1.82
N ILE A 240 12.56 -10.68 2.49
CA ILE A 240 12.16 -12.00 1.99
C ILE A 240 11.34 -11.85 0.70
N LEU A 241 10.43 -10.88 0.63
CA LEU A 241 9.62 -10.59 -0.54
C LEU A 241 10.49 -10.14 -1.72
N SER A 242 11.38 -9.17 -1.55
CA SER A 242 12.29 -8.71 -2.60
C SER A 242 13.14 -9.88 -3.13
N SER A 243 13.75 -10.66 -2.24
CA SER A 243 14.56 -11.83 -2.63
C SER A 243 13.73 -12.92 -3.33
N THR A 244 12.44 -13.04 -2.97
CA THR A 244 11.52 -13.99 -3.59
C THR A 244 11.09 -13.56 -5.00
N LEU A 245 10.98 -12.25 -5.24
CA LEU A 245 10.65 -11.71 -6.57
C LEU A 245 11.79 -11.98 -7.55
N ASP A 246 13.03 -11.76 -7.11
CA ASP A 246 14.25 -11.99 -7.90
C ASP A 246 14.58 -13.48 -8.11
N TRP A 247 14.04 -14.38 -7.29
CA TRP A 247 14.33 -15.81 -7.36
C TRP A 247 13.65 -16.49 -8.57
N ASP A 248 14.43 -17.28 -9.30
CA ASP A 248 14.01 -18.17 -10.38
C ASP A 248 14.23 -19.65 -9.96
N PRO A 249 13.23 -20.53 -10.12
CA PRO A 249 13.36 -21.98 -9.87
C PRO A 249 14.52 -22.68 -10.59
N SER A 250 15.03 -22.10 -11.69
CA SER A 250 16.14 -22.66 -12.47
C SER A 250 17.53 -22.52 -11.82
N ASP A 251 17.69 -21.62 -10.83
CA ASP A 251 19.00 -21.32 -10.23
C ASP A 251 19.54 -22.41 -9.28
N GLU A 252 18.67 -23.25 -8.69
CA GLU A 252 19.12 -24.33 -7.78
C GLU A 252 19.79 -25.51 -8.52
N PHE A 253 19.60 -25.65 -9.85
CA PHE A 253 20.24 -26.70 -10.65
C PHE A 253 21.73 -26.45 -10.95
N ASN A 254 22.22 -25.23 -10.77
CA ASN A 254 23.63 -24.89 -11.00
C ASN A 254 24.51 -24.95 -9.74
N CYS A 255 23.91 -24.86 -8.54
CA CYS A 255 24.67 -24.82 -7.29
C CYS A 255 25.08 -26.21 -6.75
N SER A 256 24.55 -27.29 -7.33
CA SER A 256 24.87 -28.68 -6.97
C SER A 256 25.98 -29.31 -7.82
N ARG A 257 26.52 -28.60 -8.83
CA ARG A 257 27.62 -29.08 -9.69
C ARG A 257 29.02 -28.55 -9.32
N SER A 258 29.15 -27.63 -8.38
CA SER A 258 30.44 -27.01 -8.04
C SER A 258 31.23 -27.68 -6.90
N VAL A 259 30.75 -28.82 -6.37
CA VAL A 259 31.48 -29.57 -5.32
C VAL A 259 31.59 -31.05 -5.69
N SER A 260 32.28 -31.36 -6.78
CA SER A 260 33.04 -32.62 -6.89
C SER A 260 33.94 -32.64 -8.14
N SER A 261 35.19 -33.04 -7.89
CA SER A 261 36.25 -33.38 -8.84
C SER A 261 36.96 -32.22 -9.57
N GLY A 262 38.14 -31.88 -9.06
CA GLY A 262 39.20 -31.29 -9.87
C GLY A 262 40.05 -32.39 -10.52
N SER A 263 40.37 -32.25 -11.81
CA SER A 263 41.72 -32.42 -12.37
C SER A 263 41.79 -31.80 -13.79
N PRO A 264 42.99 -31.44 -14.28
CA PRO A 264 43.14 -30.46 -15.37
C PRO A 264 43.34 -31.11 -16.73
N THR A 265 42.75 -30.54 -17.80
CA THR A 265 43.22 -30.73 -19.18
C THR A 265 42.91 -29.51 -20.07
N SER A 266 43.80 -29.33 -21.05
CA SER A 266 44.15 -28.15 -21.85
C SER A 266 43.19 -27.84 -23.02
N PRO A 267 43.43 -26.76 -23.81
CA PRO A 267 42.40 -26.08 -24.62
C PRO A 267 42.40 -26.47 -26.11
N SER A 268 41.21 -26.51 -26.70
CA SER A 268 40.88 -26.49 -28.14
C SER A 268 39.35 -26.65 -28.23
N ASP A 269 38.55 -26.06 -29.10
CA ASP A 269 38.76 -25.20 -30.26
C ASP A 269 37.40 -24.49 -30.54
N GLN A 270 37.47 -23.39 -31.28
CA GLN A 270 36.34 -22.60 -31.75
C GLN A 270 35.40 -23.38 -32.68
N THR A 271 34.08 -23.19 -32.55
CA THR A 271 33.19 -22.91 -33.69
C THR A 271 31.88 -22.26 -33.24
N HIS A 272 31.58 -21.12 -33.88
CA HIS A 272 30.31 -20.40 -33.87
C HIS A 272 29.12 -21.26 -34.30
N HIS A 273 28.01 -21.23 -33.54
CA HIS A 273 26.67 -21.35 -34.11
C HIS A 273 25.64 -20.60 -33.25
N THR A 274 25.09 -19.53 -33.82
CA THR A 274 23.86 -18.84 -33.39
C THR A 274 22.63 -19.73 -33.57
N PRO A 275 21.70 -19.81 -32.60
CA PRO A 275 20.37 -20.37 -32.85
C PRO A 275 19.36 -19.26 -33.23
N GLN A 276 18.76 -19.42 -34.40
CA GLN A 276 17.52 -18.77 -34.83
C GLN A 276 16.30 -19.28 -34.01
N PRO A 277 15.20 -18.51 -33.94
CA PRO A 277 13.97 -18.94 -33.26
C PRO A 277 13.19 -20.00 -34.07
N PRO A 278 12.45 -20.92 -33.41
CA PRO A 278 11.64 -21.91 -34.09
C PRO A 278 10.31 -21.33 -34.64
N PRO A 279 9.72 -21.98 -35.66
CA PRO A 279 8.68 -21.40 -36.50
C PRO A 279 7.25 -21.55 -35.97
N SER A 280 6.40 -20.68 -36.49
CA SER A 280 4.95 -20.65 -36.35
C SER A 280 4.27 -21.80 -37.11
N ASP A 281 3.61 -22.70 -36.39
CA ASP A 281 2.68 -23.68 -36.97
C ASP A 281 1.23 -23.23 -36.77
N THR A 282 0.68 -22.64 -37.83
CA THR A 282 -0.75 -22.56 -38.11
C THR A 282 -1.30 -23.94 -38.43
N CYS A 283 -2.33 -24.37 -37.71
CA CYS A 283 -3.16 -25.51 -38.12
C CYS A 283 -4.64 -25.12 -38.03
N GLN A 284 -5.25 -24.92 -39.20
CA GLN A 284 -6.68 -24.74 -39.38
C GLN A 284 -7.43 -26.03 -39.04
N ARG A 285 -8.50 -25.94 -38.25
CA ARG A 285 -9.54 -26.97 -38.24
C ARG A 285 -10.92 -26.35 -38.18
N SER A 286 -11.61 -26.44 -39.30
CA SER A 286 -13.02 -26.19 -39.49
C SER A 286 -13.89 -27.13 -38.63
N GLY A 287 -14.85 -26.57 -37.89
CA GLY A 287 -15.87 -27.33 -37.18
C GLY A 287 -17.07 -26.43 -36.88
N LYS A 288 -18.19 -26.69 -37.54
CA LYS A 288 -19.45 -25.96 -37.46
C LYS A 288 -20.04 -25.99 -36.04
N GLU A 289 -20.30 -24.83 -35.45
CA GLU A 289 -21.12 -24.73 -34.24
C GLU A 289 -22.61 -24.63 -34.62
N LYS A 290 -23.42 -25.50 -34.00
CA LYS A 290 -24.88 -25.38 -33.89
C LYS A 290 -25.21 -24.98 -32.45
N PRO A 291 -26.23 -24.13 -32.23
CA PRO A 291 -26.58 -23.64 -30.91
C PRO A 291 -27.33 -24.71 -30.12
N VAL A 292 -26.99 -24.88 -28.84
CA VAL A 292 -27.81 -25.63 -27.88
C VAL A 292 -28.18 -24.68 -26.74
N THR A 293 -29.49 -24.46 -26.68
CA THR A 293 -30.27 -23.77 -25.67
C THR A 293 -30.30 -24.53 -24.35
N GLY A 294 -30.37 -23.78 -23.24
CA GLY A 294 -31.04 -24.24 -22.02
C GLY A 294 -30.21 -24.12 -20.76
N LEU A 295 -30.49 -23.10 -19.95
CA LEU A 295 -30.79 -23.23 -18.52
C LEU A 295 -31.38 -21.90 -18.02
N GLU A 296 -32.41 -22.04 -17.20
CA GLU A 296 -33.53 -21.10 -17.02
C GLU A 296 -33.21 -19.93 -16.08
N ALA A 297 -33.83 -18.78 -16.37
CA ALA A 297 -33.91 -17.63 -15.47
C ALA A 297 -35.13 -17.75 -14.53
N PRO A 298 -35.01 -17.47 -13.22
CA PRO A 298 -36.18 -17.33 -12.36
C PRO A 298 -36.86 -15.97 -12.58
N LYS A 299 -37.97 -16.03 -13.33
CA LYS A 299 -39.26 -15.33 -13.17
C LYS A 299 -39.31 -13.98 -12.43
N THR A 300 -39.53 -12.94 -13.24
CA THR A 300 -40.55 -11.86 -13.10
C THR A 300 -40.99 -11.44 -11.68
N LEU A 301 -40.60 -10.21 -11.33
CA LEU A 301 -41.27 -9.36 -10.34
C LEU A 301 -42.72 -9.06 -10.79
N PRO A 302 -43.73 -9.11 -9.90
CA PRO A 302 -45.04 -8.55 -10.20
C PRO A 302 -45.07 -7.04 -9.96
N GLU A 303 -45.64 -6.32 -10.92
CA GLU A 303 -46.03 -4.91 -10.82
C GLU A 303 -47.23 -4.69 -9.89
N SER A 304 -47.20 -3.50 -9.27
CA SER A 304 -48.31 -2.67 -8.77
C SER A 304 -49.31 -3.24 -7.75
N ALA A 305 -49.25 -2.69 -6.54
CA ALA A 305 -50.44 -2.36 -5.76
C ALA A 305 -50.20 -1.06 -4.97
N ASP A 306 -50.90 0.00 -5.37
CA ASP A 306 -51.08 1.23 -4.59
C ASP A 306 -51.71 0.90 -3.24
N TYR A 307 -51.11 1.37 -2.13
CA TYR A 307 -51.85 1.71 -0.91
C TYR A 307 -51.17 2.86 -0.16
N THR A 308 -52.02 3.81 0.18
CA THR A 308 -51.85 5.11 0.83
C THR A 308 -51.42 5.04 2.30
N GLU A 309 -50.65 6.06 2.69
CA GLU A 309 -50.44 6.70 4.02
C GLU A 309 -50.62 5.93 5.36
N ASN A 310 -49.58 6.14 6.18
CA ASN A 310 -49.55 6.28 7.65
C ASN A 310 -49.68 5.04 8.54
N LYS A 311 -48.54 4.65 9.12
CA LYS A 311 -48.40 4.53 10.59
C LYS A 311 -46.95 4.74 11.01
N SER A 312 -46.74 5.76 11.82
CA SER A 312 -45.49 6.00 12.52
C SER A 312 -45.20 4.84 13.47
N TRP A 313 -44.02 4.24 13.33
CA TRP A 313 -43.39 3.50 14.42
C TRP A 313 -42.11 4.23 14.79
N SER A 314 -42.25 5.06 15.81
CA SER A 314 -41.15 5.68 16.55
C SER A 314 -40.33 4.57 17.21
N VAL A 315 -39.12 4.35 16.71
CA VAL A 315 -38.11 3.54 17.39
C VAL A 315 -37.01 4.50 17.86
N PRO A 316 -36.72 4.59 19.18
CA PRO A 316 -35.69 5.48 19.68
C PRO A 316 -34.32 4.80 19.50
N PHE A 317 -33.70 5.03 18.35
CA PHE A 317 -32.26 4.83 18.20
C PHE A 317 -31.71 6.02 17.44
N SER A 318 -30.69 6.68 17.98
CA SER A 318 -30.08 7.87 17.37
C SER A 318 -29.44 7.50 16.03
N SER A 319 -30.20 7.64 14.95
CA SER A 319 -29.75 7.51 13.57
C SER A 319 -28.76 8.63 13.18
N GLN A 320 -28.64 9.68 13.99
CA GLN A 320 -27.66 10.76 13.80
C GLN A 320 -26.22 10.27 13.93
N GLY A 321 -25.95 9.32 14.83
CA GLY A 321 -24.60 8.72 14.97
C GLY A 321 -24.22 7.78 13.82
N LEU A 322 -25.22 7.24 13.11
CA LEU A 322 -25.04 6.26 12.03
C LEU A 322 -25.02 6.93 10.64
N HIS A 323 -25.77 8.03 10.45
CA HIS A 323 -25.73 8.82 9.21
C HIS A 323 -24.41 9.61 9.04
N HIS A 324 -23.74 9.97 10.12
CA HIS A 324 -22.40 10.60 10.09
C HIS A 324 -21.26 9.60 9.83
N ALA A 325 -21.60 8.34 9.64
CA ALA A 325 -20.70 7.24 9.85
C ALA A 325 -20.24 6.60 8.51
N ILE A 326 -20.78 6.98 7.36
CA ILE A 326 -20.25 6.55 6.06
C ILE A 326 -19.54 7.79 5.51
N GLU A 327 -18.28 7.72 5.08
CA GLU A 327 -17.65 8.82 4.32
C GLU A 327 -18.31 8.92 2.94
N SER A 328 -19.58 9.33 2.91
CA SER A 328 -20.00 10.31 1.94
C SER A 328 -19.30 11.61 2.30
N LEU A 329 -18.71 12.27 1.31
CA LEU A 329 -18.22 13.63 1.45
C LEU A 329 -19.29 14.48 2.15
N THR A 330 -18.92 15.15 3.24
CA THR A 330 -19.88 15.98 3.99
C THR A 330 -20.29 17.17 3.13
N LEU A 331 -21.59 17.35 2.91
CA LEU A 331 -22.11 18.57 2.29
C LEU A 331 -22.23 19.66 3.37
N TYR A 332 -21.27 20.59 3.39
CA TYR A 332 -21.25 21.69 4.34
C TYR A 332 -22.21 22.80 3.91
N LYS A 333 -22.82 23.50 4.87
CA LYS A 333 -23.47 24.78 4.59
C LYS A 333 -22.42 25.87 4.50
N PHE A 334 -22.61 26.83 3.60
CA PHE A 334 -21.67 27.94 3.43
C PHE A 334 -21.46 28.72 4.73
N HIS A 335 -22.52 28.91 5.51
CA HIS A 335 -22.45 29.56 6.81
C HIS A 335 -21.49 28.86 7.79
N ASP A 336 -21.45 27.53 7.77
CA ASP A 336 -20.54 26.76 8.62
C ASP A 336 -19.09 26.99 8.21
N LEU A 337 -18.82 27.11 6.91
CA LEU A 337 -17.49 27.46 6.40
C LEU A 337 -17.08 28.88 6.78
N GLN A 338 -18.01 29.83 6.73
CA GLN A 338 -17.75 31.21 7.17
C GLN A 338 -17.36 31.23 8.64
N ILE A 339 -18.13 30.60 9.53
CA ILE A 339 -17.79 30.54 10.96
C ILE A 339 -16.43 29.86 11.16
N ALA A 340 -16.22 28.71 10.53
CA ALA A 340 -15.00 27.94 10.71
C ALA A 340 -13.73 28.68 10.27
N THR A 341 -13.82 29.52 9.22
CA THR A 341 -12.70 30.27 8.63
C THR A 341 -12.61 31.71 9.12
N ASP A 342 -13.38 32.09 10.15
CA ASP A 342 -13.54 33.48 10.59
C ASP A 342 -13.86 34.43 9.43
N TYR A 343 -14.95 34.12 8.73
CA TYR A 343 -15.47 34.81 7.55
C TYR A 343 -14.45 34.95 6.42
N PHE A 344 -13.60 33.92 6.21
CA PHE A 344 -12.50 33.93 5.26
C PHE A 344 -11.52 35.10 5.49
N GLY A 345 -11.29 35.45 6.76
CA GLY A 345 -10.39 36.52 7.16
C GLY A 345 -8.94 36.29 6.75
N GLU A 346 -8.19 37.38 6.55
CA GLU A 346 -6.79 37.34 6.07
C GLU A 346 -5.86 36.53 6.98
N ALA A 347 -6.11 36.54 8.30
CA ALA A 347 -5.33 35.77 9.27
C ALA A 347 -5.42 34.25 9.07
N ASN A 348 -6.46 33.76 8.38
CA ASN A 348 -6.64 32.34 8.09
C ASN A 348 -6.13 31.95 6.69
N ILE A 349 -5.58 32.86 5.89
CA ILE A 349 -5.03 32.51 4.58
C ILE A 349 -3.78 31.65 4.76
N ILE A 350 -3.82 30.43 4.24
CA ILE A 350 -2.65 29.54 4.18
C ILE A 350 -1.84 29.87 2.94
N LYS A 351 -2.48 29.81 1.76
CA LYS A 351 -1.84 30.10 0.47
C LYS A 351 -2.89 30.29 -0.62
N GLY A 352 -2.84 31.41 -1.34
CA GLY A 352 -3.76 31.68 -2.45
C GLY A 352 -5.22 31.61 -1.99
N SER A 353 -6.01 30.70 -2.58
CA SER A 353 -7.43 30.50 -2.26
C SER A 353 -7.69 29.46 -1.16
N VAL A 354 -6.68 29.10 -0.36
CA VAL A 354 -6.79 28.12 0.72
C VAL A 354 -6.76 28.81 2.08
N TYR A 355 -7.77 28.50 2.90
CA TYR A 355 -7.97 29.06 4.23
C TYR A 355 -7.91 27.98 5.29
N ARG A 356 -7.40 28.31 6.48
CA ARG A 356 -7.49 27.48 7.67
C ARG A 356 -8.89 27.62 8.27
N GLY A 357 -9.52 26.49 8.55
CA GLY A 357 -10.81 26.42 9.22
C GLY A 357 -10.74 25.62 10.51
N SER A 358 -11.57 25.96 11.50
CA SER A 358 -11.78 25.19 12.73
C SER A 358 -13.23 24.71 12.82
N PHE A 359 -13.44 23.41 12.71
CA PHE A 359 -14.75 22.77 12.77
C PHE A 359 -14.88 22.03 14.10
N LYS A 360 -15.62 22.61 15.06
CA LYS A 360 -15.82 22.01 16.40
C LYS A 360 -14.51 21.64 17.15
N GLY A 361 -13.42 22.36 16.86
CA GLY A 361 -12.09 22.11 17.44
C GLY A 361 -11.11 21.43 16.48
N ASP A 362 -11.61 20.76 15.42
CA ASP A 362 -10.77 20.10 14.43
C ASP A 362 -10.31 21.09 13.36
N THR A 363 -9.01 21.11 13.07
CA THR A 363 -8.45 21.99 12.05
C THR A 363 -8.59 21.36 10.65
N ALA A 364 -9.02 22.16 9.68
CA ALA A 364 -9.17 21.76 8.28
C ALA A 364 -8.62 22.85 7.33
N ALA A 365 -8.39 22.47 6.07
CA ALA A 365 -8.05 23.40 5.00
C ALA A 365 -9.24 23.56 4.05
N VAL A 366 -9.74 24.78 3.89
CA VAL A 366 -10.85 25.13 3.01
C VAL A 366 -10.31 25.80 1.74
N LYS A 367 -10.35 25.09 0.62
CA LYS A 367 -9.90 25.58 -0.70
C LYS A 367 -11.07 26.09 -1.51
N VAL A 368 -11.01 27.34 -1.94
CA VAL A 368 -12.01 27.96 -2.82
C VAL A 368 -11.64 27.75 -4.28
N MET A 369 -12.56 27.19 -5.05
CA MET A 369 -12.40 26.87 -6.47
C MET A 369 -13.54 27.48 -7.29
N LYS A 370 -13.19 28.01 -8.45
CA LYS A 370 -14.15 28.46 -9.48
C LYS A 370 -14.26 27.40 -10.56
N GLY A 371 -15.47 27.13 -11.02
CA GLY A 371 -15.73 26.18 -12.11
C GLY A 371 -15.97 24.75 -11.65
N ASP A 372 -15.97 23.84 -12.62
CA ASP A 372 -16.26 22.42 -12.40
C ASP A 372 -15.08 21.71 -11.73
N VAL A 373 -15.33 21.15 -10.54
CA VAL A 373 -14.38 20.34 -9.76
C VAL A 373 -14.91 18.93 -9.53
N SER A 374 -15.91 18.50 -10.31
CA SER A 374 -16.57 17.20 -10.17
C SER A 374 -15.59 16.05 -10.36
N SER A 375 -14.59 16.19 -11.24
CA SER A 375 -13.53 15.19 -11.43
C SER A 375 -12.69 14.98 -10.17
N GLU A 376 -12.23 16.07 -9.53
CA GLU A 376 -11.45 16.02 -8.29
C GLU A 376 -12.27 15.45 -7.14
N ILE A 377 -13.53 15.86 -7.00
CA ILE A 377 -14.47 15.33 -5.99
C ILE A 377 -14.71 13.84 -6.21
N ASN A 378 -15.01 13.41 -7.44
CA ASN A 378 -15.29 12.02 -7.76
C ASN A 378 -14.08 11.12 -7.52
N LEU A 379 -12.88 11.59 -7.89
CA LEU A 379 -11.64 10.89 -7.60
C LEU A 379 -11.44 10.76 -6.09
N LEU A 380 -11.40 11.88 -5.35
CA LEU A 380 -11.10 11.89 -3.91
C LEU A 380 -12.17 11.22 -3.05
N LYS A 381 -13.38 11.04 -3.57
CA LYS A 381 -14.42 10.20 -2.95
C LYS A 381 -14.10 8.70 -3.08
N MET A 382 -13.42 8.29 -4.15
CA MET A 382 -13.12 6.89 -4.45
C MET A 382 -11.78 6.44 -3.84
N ILE A 383 -10.82 7.35 -3.72
CA ILE A 383 -9.49 7.05 -3.20
C ILE A 383 -9.37 7.42 -1.72
N ASN A 384 -8.69 6.56 -0.98
CA ASN A 384 -8.30 6.85 0.39
C ASN A 384 -6.95 6.17 0.62
N HIS A 385 -5.95 6.94 1.03
CA HIS A 385 -4.59 6.46 1.21
C HIS A 385 -3.88 7.36 2.23
N THR A 386 -3.05 6.79 3.10
CA THR A 386 -2.38 7.53 4.19
C THR A 386 -1.54 8.71 3.65
N ASN A 387 -0.90 8.50 2.49
CA ASN A 387 -0.07 9.49 1.81
C ASN A 387 -0.80 10.31 0.73
N ILE A 388 -2.13 10.34 0.73
CA ILE A 388 -2.95 11.23 -0.10
C ILE A 388 -3.76 12.14 0.81
N ILE A 389 -3.89 13.42 0.45
CA ILE A 389 -4.67 14.37 1.24
C ILE A 389 -6.16 13.99 1.22
N ARG A 390 -6.75 13.79 2.39
CA ARG A 390 -8.15 13.40 2.52
C ARG A 390 -9.09 14.58 2.32
N LEU A 391 -10.10 14.40 1.46
CA LEU A 391 -11.22 15.33 1.30
C LEU A 391 -12.34 14.92 2.26
N SER A 392 -12.62 15.77 3.25
CA SER A 392 -13.67 15.53 4.25
C SER A 392 -15.06 15.91 3.74
N GLY A 393 -15.14 16.86 2.81
CA GLY A 393 -16.39 17.31 2.24
C GLY A 393 -16.28 18.52 1.34
N TYR A 394 -17.42 19.05 0.92
CA TYR A 394 -17.48 20.22 0.05
C TYR A 394 -18.73 21.07 0.30
N CYS A 395 -18.73 22.29 -0.22
CA CYS A 395 -19.88 23.19 -0.28
C CYS A 395 -19.95 23.83 -1.66
N ILE A 396 -21.15 24.06 -2.18
CA ILE A 396 -21.36 24.83 -3.40
C ILE A 396 -22.15 26.08 -3.01
N HIS A 397 -21.60 27.25 -3.28
CA HIS A 397 -22.24 28.53 -2.95
C HIS A 397 -21.90 29.61 -3.97
N GLN A 398 -22.93 30.24 -4.55
CA GLN A 398 -22.81 31.34 -5.51
C GLN A 398 -21.85 31.04 -6.68
N GLY A 399 -21.92 29.83 -7.22
CA GLY A 399 -21.07 29.41 -8.35
C GLY A 399 -19.61 29.06 -8.00
N ASN A 400 -19.23 29.14 -6.72
CA ASN A 400 -17.95 28.66 -6.22
C ASN A 400 -18.13 27.31 -5.52
N THR A 401 -17.11 26.45 -5.63
CA THR A 401 -17.02 25.21 -4.88
C THR A 401 -15.93 25.33 -3.81
N TYR A 402 -16.26 24.97 -2.59
CA TYR A 402 -15.37 24.99 -1.44
C TYR A 402 -15.07 23.55 -1.06
N LEU A 403 -13.80 23.18 -1.10
CA LEU A 403 -13.35 21.83 -0.77
C LEU A 403 -12.71 21.85 0.62
N VAL A 404 -13.16 20.97 1.51
CA VAL A 404 -12.70 20.88 2.90
C VAL A 404 -11.80 19.66 3.03
N TYR A 405 -10.50 19.90 3.17
CA TYR A 405 -9.49 18.86 3.33
C TYR A 405 -9.04 18.74 4.79
N GLU A 406 -8.45 17.59 5.13
CA GLU A 406 -7.63 17.50 6.34
C GLU A 406 -6.50 18.56 6.34
N TYR A 407 -6.07 18.97 7.53
CA TYR A 407 -5.03 20.00 7.67
C TYR A 407 -3.64 19.38 7.85
N ALA A 408 -2.74 19.67 6.91
CA ALA A 408 -1.34 19.28 6.97
C ALA A 408 -0.53 20.34 7.75
N TYR A 409 -0.25 20.04 9.02
CA TYR A 409 0.31 21.03 9.97
C TYR A 409 1.66 21.61 9.58
N ASN A 410 2.49 20.87 8.86
CA ASN A 410 3.81 21.31 8.45
C ASN A 410 3.83 21.95 7.05
N GLY A 411 2.68 22.20 6.42
CA GLY A 411 2.64 22.93 5.14
C GLY A 411 3.25 22.14 3.98
N SER A 412 3.74 22.83 2.94
CA SER A 412 4.26 22.15 1.73
C SER A 412 5.73 21.76 1.87
N LEU A 413 6.10 20.61 1.32
CA LEU A 413 7.50 20.15 1.24
C LEU A 413 8.41 21.21 0.61
N SER A 414 7.87 21.94 -0.37
CA SER A 414 8.62 23.00 -1.04
C SER A 414 9.02 24.17 -0.13
N ASP A 415 8.26 24.44 0.94
CA ASP A 415 8.60 25.48 1.90
C ASP A 415 9.77 25.02 2.80
N TRP A 416 9.85 23.73 3.11
CA TRP A 416 10.95 23.12 3.87
C TRP A 416 12.26 23.02 3.10
N LEU A 417 12.19 22.78 1.79
CA LEU A 417 13.37 22.73 0.94
C LEU A 417 13.92 24.13 0.62
N ARG A 418 13.06 25.17 0.60
CA ARG A 418 13.43 26.53 0.18
C ARG A 418 13.56 27.54 1.33
N SER A 419 13.33 27.15 2.58
CA SER A 419 13.30 28.11 3.70
C SER A 419 14.62 28.89 3.80
N LYS A 420 14.51 30.23 3.80
CA LYS A 420 15.66 31.14 3.72
C LYS A 420 16.56 30.98 4.94
N LYS A 421 17.87 31.05 4.70
CA LYS A 421 19.03 30.97 5.63
C LYS A 421 18.97 31.81 6.93
N ASN A 422 17.90 32.57 7.17
CA ASN A 422 17.74 33.45 8.34
C ASN A 422 16.77 32.90 9.42
N GLN A 423 16.16 31.73 9.22
CA GLN A 423 15.47 30.99 10.30
C GLN A 423 16.24 29.70 10.60
N SER A 424 17.08 29.76 11.62
CA SER A 424 18.17 28.82 11.90
C SER A 424 17.77 27.46 12.52
N SER A 425 16.57 26.91 12.30
CA SER A 425 16.26 25.62 12.95
C SER A 425 15.33 24.62 12.26
N LEU A 426 14.88 24.84 11.01
CA LEU A 426 13.84 23.98 10.42
C LEU A 426 14.25 23.45 9.04
N THR A 427 15.21 22.52 9.01
CA THR A 427 15.64 21.78 7.81
C THR A 427 15.29 20.30 7.95
N LEU A 428 14.78 19.68 6.89
CA LEU A 428 14.49 18.24 6.89
C LEU A 428 15.79 17.43 6.97
N SER A 429 15.85 16.54 7.96
CA SER A 429 16.94 15.56 8.10
C SER A 429 16.96 14.58 6.93
N TRP A 430 18.10 13.91 6.71
CA TRP A 430 18.22 12.86 5.71
C TRP A 430 17.12 11.81 5.82
N LYS A 431 16.88 11.28 7.02
CA LYS A 431 15.85 10.27 7.28
C LYS A 431 14.45 10.75 6.90
N GLN A 432 14.11 12.01 7.21
CA GLN A 432 12.82 12.58 6.82
C GLN A 432 12.70 12.70 5.30
N ARG A 433 13.77 13.09 4.60
CA ARG A 433 13.75 13.20 3.13
C ARG A 433 13.56 11.84 2.46
N VAL A 434 14.24 10.80 2.93
CA VAL A 434 14.02 9.42 2.45
C VAL A 434 12.59 8.97 2.73
N GLN A 435 12.08 9.20 3.95
CA GLN A 435 10.71 8.83 4.29
C GLN A 435 9.68 9.56 3.41
N ILE A 436 9.89 10.84 3.15
CA ILE A 436 9.02 11.63 2.27
C ILE A 436 9.08 11.11 0.83
N ALA A 437 10.26 10.72 0.32
CA ALA A 437 10.38 10.09 -1.00
C ALA A 437 9.57 8.78 -1.07
N TYR A 438 9.69 7.93 -0.05
CA TYR A 438 8.91 6.69 0.05
C TYR A 438 7.40 6.98 0.09
N ASP A 439 6.95 7.89 0.96
CA ASP A 439 5.54 8.27 1.11
C ASP A 439 4.92 8.77 -0.19
N VAL A 440 5.64 9.61 -0.93
CA VAL A 440 5.19 10.10 -2.24
C VAL A 440 5.17 8.94 -3.23
N GLY A 441 6.17 8.07 -3.22
CA GLY A 441 6.22 6.89 -4.09
C GLY A 441 5.03 5.97 -3.86
N ASP A 442 4.66 5.75 -2.60
CA ASP A 442 3.55 4.88 -2.19
C ASP A 442 2.20 5.47 -2.62
N ALA A 443 2.01 6.78 -2.45
CA ALA A 443 0.83 7.47 -2.96
C ALA A 443 0.66 7.34 -4.48
N ILE A 444 1.74 7.48 -5.27
CA ILE A 444 1.67 7.36 -6.73
C ILE A 444 1.47 5.90 -7.13
N ASN A 445 2.14 4.95 -6.48
CA ASN A 445 1.94 3.53 -6.70
C ASN A 445 0.49 3.11 -6.47
N TYR A 446 -0.13 3.62 -5.39
CA TYR A 446 -1.55 3.42 -5.12
C TYR A 446 -2.43 3.92 -6.29
N LEU A 447 -2.19 5.13 -6.78
CA LEU A 447 -2.94 5.68 -7.91
C LEU A 447 -2.76 4.86 -9.20
N HIS A 448 -1.55 4.38 -9.48
CA HIS A 448 -1.25 3.67 -10.72
C HIS A 448 -1.72 2.21 -10.72
N ASN A 449 -1.55 1.50 -9.60
CA ASN A 449 -1.69 0.05 -9.55
C ASN A 449 -2.90 -0.44 -8.73
N PHE A 450 -3.48 0.42 -7.89
CA PHE A 450 -4.57 0.06 -6.98
C PHE A 450 -5.86 0.83 -7.23
N THR A 451 -5.89 1.66 -8.27
CA THR A 451 -7.13 2.21 -8.84
C THR A 451 -7.40 1.57 -10.19
N ASN A 452 -8.67 1.30 -10.48
CA ASN A 452 -9.09 0.71 -11.74
C ASN A 452 -10.26 1.50 -12.34
N PRO A 453 -10.07 2.16 -13.49
CA PRO A 453 -8.80 2.36 -14.23
C PRO A 453 -7.73 3.15 -13.45
N PRO A 454 -6.43 3.04 -13.81
CA PRO A 454 -5.35 3.83 -13.20
C PRO A 454 -5.56 5.34 -13.29
N TYR A 455 -5.27 6.05 -12.21
CA TYR A 455 -5.28 7.50 -12.17
C TYR A 455 -3.87 8.07 -12.29
N ILE A 456 -3.69 9.07 -13.16
CA ILE A 456 -2.44 9.81 -13.33
C ILE A 456 -2.63 11.20 -12.73
N HIS A 457 -1.76 11.59 -11.81
CA HIS A 457 -1.84 12.83 -11.05
C HIS A 457 -1.55 14.06 -11.93
N LYS A 458 -0.58 13.97 -12.84
CA LYS A 458 -0.17 14.99 -13.84
C LYS A 458 0.44 16.29 -13.31
N ASN A 459 0.34 16.57 -12.02
CA ASN A 459 0.89 17.79 -11.41
C ASN A 459 1.76 17.48 -10.19
N LEU A 460 2.58 16.43 -10.28
CA LEU A 460 3.45 16.06 -9.19
C LEU A 460 4.58 17.09 -9.02
N LYS A 461 4.65 17.72 -7.85
CA LYS A 461 5.68 18.70 -7.47
C LYS A 461 5.74 18.89 -5.96
N THR A 462 6.87 19.37 -5.45
CA THR A 462 7.08 19.59 -4.01
C THR A 462 6.09 20.56 -3.37
N SER A 463 5.48 21.49 -4.12
CA SER A 463 4.45 22.39 -3.57
C SER A 463 3.07 21.75 -3.43
N ASN A 464 2.85 20.61 -4.10
CA ASN A 464 1.64 19.80 -4.03
C ASN A 464 1.82 18.60 -3.09
N ILE A 465 2.98 18.48 -2.43
CA ILE A 465 3.25 17.48 -1.39
C ILE A 465 3.19 18.22 -0.07
N LEU A 466 2.22 17.88 0.76
CA LEU A 466 2.02 18.47 2.09
C LEU A 466 2.61 17.56 3.16
N LEU A 467 3.01 18.14 4.30
CA LEU A 467 3.57 17.39 5.43
C LEU A 467 2.60 17.46 6.61
N ASP A 468 2.19 16.30 7.12
CA ASP A 468 1.37 16.22 8.33
C ASP A 468 2.18 16.53 9.60
N GLY A 469 1.54 16.45 10.77
CA GLY A 469 2.19 16.74 12.06
C GLY A 469 3.41 15.86 12.38
N ASN A 470 3.53 14.69 11.76
CA ASN A 470 4.61 13.73 11.95
C ASN A 470 5.64 13.76 10.79
N PHE A 471 5.60 14.79 9.93
CA PHE A 471 6.43 14.90 8.73
C PHE A 471 6.22 13.77 7.72
N ARG A 472 5.04 13.14 7.72
CA ARG A 472 4.64 12.21 6.65
C ARG A 472 4.09 12.98 5.47
N ALA A 473 4.40 12.50 4.27
CA ALA A 473 4.00 13.18 3.05
C ALA A 473 2.57 12.84 2.67
N LYS A 474 1.80 13.86 2.26
CA LYS A 474 0.44 13.77 1.73
C LYS A 474 0.38 14.44 0.37
N LEU A 475 0.23 13.65 -0.68
CA LEU A 475 0.05 14.13 -2.03
C LEU A 475 -1.30 14.84 -2.16
N ALA A 476 -1.28 16.04 -2.73
CA ALA A 476 -2.44 16.92 -2.82
C ALA A 476 -2.60 17.51 -4.24
N ASN A 477 -3.74 18.17 -4.46
CA ASN A 477 -4.05 18.94 -5.67
C ASN A 477 -4.34 18.07 -6.92
N PHE A 478 -5.45 17.34 -6.85
CA PHE A 478 -5.90 16.37 -7.85
C PHE A 478 -6.70 17.00 -9.00
N GLY A 479 -6.81 18.33 -9.05
CA GLY A 479 -7.60 19.02 -10.08
C GLY A 479 -7.17 18.78 -11.54
N LEU A 480 -5.95 18.28 -11.77
CA LEU A 480 -5.46 17.89 -13.10
C LEU A 480 -5.45 16.38 -13.34
N ALA A 481 -5.76 15.60 -12.30
CA ALA A 481 -5.70 14.15 -12.33
C ALA A 481 -6.71 13.57 -13.31
N ARG A 482 -6.36 12.44 -13.93
CA ARG A 482 -7.18 11.81 -14.95
C ARG A 482 -7.04 10.30 -14.91
N MET A 483 -8.16 9.61 -15.07
CA MET A 483 -8.16 8.16 -15.31
C MET A 483 -7.74 7.84 -16.75
N VAL A 484 -6.93 6.80 -16.92
CA VAL A 484 -6.55 6.28 -18.24
C VAL A 484 -7.19 4.92 -18.42
N GLU A 485 -8.18 4.86 -19.31
CA GLU A 485 -8.85 3.62 -19.70
C GLU A 485 -7.90 2.75 -20.53
N ASN A 486 -7.88 1.45 -20.22
CA ASN A 486 -7.12 0.46 -20.97
C ASN A 486 -7.92 0.06 -22.21
N ASP A 487 -7.85 0.86 -23.26
CA ASP A 487 -8.42 0.49 -24.55
C ASP A 487 -7.54 -0.60 -25.18
N ASP A 488 -8.15 -1.53 -25.94
CA ASP A 488 -7.54 -2.70 -26.60
C ASP A 488 -6.38 -2.38 -27.59
N GLN A 489 -5.92 -1.12 -27.64
CA GLN A 489 -4.86 -0.59 -28.50
C GLN A 489 -3.64 -0.05 -27.73
N GLY A 490 -3.45 -0.43 -26.46
CA GLY A 490 -2.17 -0.22 -25.75
C GLY A 490 -2.01 1.11 -25.00
N GLY A 491 -3.07 1.59 -24.33
CA GLY A 491 -2.95 2.45 -23.13
C GLY A 491 -2.40 3.88 -23.26
N VAL A 492 -2.13 4.40 -24.48
CA VAL A 492 -1.60 5.76 -24.67
C VAL A 492 -2.75 6.76 -24.88
N HIS A 493 -3.02 7.58 -23.87
CA HIS A 493 -3.96 8.71 -24.00
C HIS A 493 -3.21 9.96 -24.46
N MET A 494 -3.71 10.62 -25.51
CA MET A 494 -3.14 11.88 -26.00
C MET A 494 -4.03 13.08 -25.65
N THR A 495 -3.42 14.22 -25.33
CA THR A 495 -4.12 15.47 -25.10
C THR A 495 -3.50 16.61 -25.90
N ARG A 496 -4.34 17.44 -26.52
CA ARG A 496 -3.90 18.71 -27.13
C ARG A 496 -3.67 19.82 -26.11
N HIS A 497 -4.10 19.60 -24.86
CA HIS A 497 -3.96 20.54 -23.76
C HIS A 497 -2.92 20.02 -22.76
N VAL A 498 -1.68 20.45 -22.94
CA VAL A 498 -0.57 20.20 -22.02
C VAL A 498 -0.65 21.21 -20.89
N VAL A 499 -0.84 20.71 -19.66
CA VAL A 499 -0.97 21.52 -18.45
C VAL A 499 -0.17 20.86 -17.33
N GLY A 500 0.65 21.64 -16.64
CA GLY A 500 1.55 21.14 -15.62
C GLY A 500 2.51 22.22 -15.16
N THR A 501 3.49 21.84 -14.34
CA THR A 501 4.51 22.77 -13.82
C THR A 501 5.82 22.56 -14.55
N HIS A 502 6.41 23.63 -15.09
CA HIS A 502 7.71 23.59 -15.76
C HIS A 502 8.78 22.94 -14.88
N GLY A 503 9.65 22.13 -15.46
CA GLY A 503 10.67 21.34 -14.76
C GLY A 503 10.20 19.99 -14.19
N TYR A 504 8.89 19.74 -14.07
CA TYR A 504 8.34 18.44 -13.63
C TYR A 504 7.64 17.67 -14.75
N MET A 505 7.41 18.31 -15.90
CA MET A 505 6.70 17.69 -17.03
C MET A 505 7.65 16.82 -17.83
N ALA A 506 7.22 15.59 -18.12
CA ALA A 506 7.97 14.64 -18.94
C ALA A 506 8.06 15.12 -20.40
N PRO A 507 9.18 14.86 -21.12
CA PRO A 507 9.38 15.32 -22.49
C PRO A 507 8.27 14.90 -23.45
N GLU A 508 7.84 13.63 -23.41
CA GLU A 508 6.79 13.10 -24.27
C GLU A 508 5.41 13.73 -24.03
N TYR A 509 5.18 14.23 -22.81
CA TYR A 509 3.98 14.98 -22.48
C TYR A 509 4.03 16.40 -23.06
N ILE A 510 5.19 17.05 -23.01
CA ILE A 510 5.39 18.39 -23.56
C ILE A 510 5.29 18.37 -25.08
N GLU A 511 5.96 17.41 -25.71
CA GLU A 511 6.09 17.32 -27.17
C GLU A 511 4.82 16.80 -27.84
N ASN A 512 4.27 15.69 -27.31
CA ASN A 512 3.23 14.91 -27.97
C ASN A 512 1.93 14.82 -27.17
N GLY A 513 1.88 15.39 -25.96
CA GLY A 513 0.71 15.33 -25.10
C GLY A 513 0.40 13.92 -24.59
N VAL A 514 1.39 13.04 -24.54
CA VAL A 514 1.24 11.64 -24.11
C VAL A 514 1.01 11.57 -22.60
N VAL A 515 -0.08 10.92 -22.20
CA VAL A 515 -0.50 10.75 -20.80
C VAL A 515 -0.49 9.27 -20.46
N THR A 516 0.50 8.86 -19.66
CA THR A 516 0.67 7.51 -19.13
C THR A 516 1.13 7.58 -17.67
N PRO A 517 1.08 6.48 -16.89
CA PRO A 517 1.66 6.44 -15.55
C PRO A 517 3.13 6.92 -15.50
N LYS A 518 3.89 6.73 -16.59
CA LYS A 518 5.30 7.14 -16.71
C LYS A 518 5.50 8.65 -16.64
N LEU A 519 4.46 9.44 -16.87
CA LEU A 519 4.46 10.90 -16.69
C LEU A 519 4.65 11.27 -15.20
N ASP A 520 3.92 10.61 -14.30
CA ASP A 520 4.08 10.85 -12.86
C ASP A 520 5.41 10.28 -12.36
N VAL A 521 5.91 9.18 -12.94
CA VAL A 521 7.25 8.63 -12.62
C VAL A 521 8.34 9.67 -12.89
N PHE A 522 8.26 10.40 -14.01
CA PHE A 522 9.19 11.50 -14.29
C PHE A 522 9.10 12.60 -13.24
N GLY A 523 7.89 13.06 -12.92
CA GLY A 523 7.67 14.07 -11.87
C GLY A 523 8.19 13.61 -10.50
N PHE A 524 8.07 12.31 -10.20
CA PHE A 524 8.58 11.70 -8.98
C PHE A 524 10.11 11.76 -8.93
N GLY A 525 10.78 11.41 -10.03
CA GLY A 525 12.22 11.55 -10.17
C GLY A 525 12.69 12.98 -9.85
N VAL A 526 12.00 13.98 -10.39
CA VAL A 526 12.30 15.40 -10.10
C VAL A 526 12.10 15.74 -8.61
N VAL A 527 11.04 15.25 -7.97
CA VAL A 527 10.83 15.42 -6.52
C VAL A 527 11.97 14.82 -5.71
N VAL A 528 12.46 13.62 -6.07
CA VAL A 528 13.63 13.01 -5.42
C VAL A 528 14.88 13.86 -5.60
N LEU A 529 15.09 14.47 -6.78
CA LEU A 529 16.22 15.38 -7.01
C LEU A 529 16.15 16.66 -6.17
N GLU A 530 14.95 17.23 -5.98
CA GLU A 530 14.76 18.36 -5.07
C GLU A 530 15.02 17.96 -3.62
N LEU A 531 14.58 16.77 -3.19
CA LEU A 531 14.89 16.21 -1.87
C LEU A 531 16.40 16.01 -1.68
N LEU A 532 17.12 15.51 -2.68
CA LEU A 532 18.57 15.31 -2.59
C LEU A 532 19.34 16.63 -2.55
N SER A 533 18.96 17.60 -3.38
CA SER A 533 19.77 18.81 -3.62
C SER A 533 19.33 20.06 -2.86
N GLY A 534 18.07 20.11 -2.40
CA GLY A 534 17.45 21.32 -1.85
C GLY A 534 17.29 22.46 -2.89
N ARG A 535 17.42 22.15 -4.19
CA ARG A 535 17.34 23.12 -5.29
C ARG A 535 15.96 23.05 -5.95
N GLU A 536 15.61 24.09 -6.70
CA GLU A 536 14.37 24.11 -7.50
C GLU A 536 14.51 23.25 -8.75
N ALA A 537 13.41 22.59 -9.14
CA ALA A 537 13.33 21.76 -10.35
C ALA A 537 13.83 22.44 -11.63
N ALA A 538 13.52 23.73 -11.79
CA ALA A 538 13.97 24.58 -12.89
C ALA A 538 14.43 25.93 -12.33
N ALA A 539 15.71 26.27 -12.54
CA ALA A 539 16.29 27.54 -12.11
C ALA A 539 16.85 28.31 -13.32
N ILE A 540 16.66 29.63 -13.34
CA ILE A 540 17.23 30.49 -14.38
C ILE A 540 18.53 31.08 -13.84
N ASP A 541 19.67 30.64 -14.39
CA ASP A 541 20.97 31.25 -14.12
C ASP A 541 21.25 32.35 -15.16
N LYS A 542 21.70 33.52 -14.68
CA LYS A 542 21.96 34.68 -15.54
C LYS A 542 23.07 34.47 -16.58
N LYS A 543 23.95 33.48 -16.38
CA LYS A 543 25.11 33.18 -17.25
C LYS A 543 24.97 31.85 -17.99
N ALA A 544 24.36 30.84 -17.38
CA ALA A 544 24.24 29.49 -17.91
C ALA A 544 22.86 29.18 -18.52
N GLY A 545 21.91 30.12 -18.46
CA GLY A 545 20.54 29.91 -18.93
C GLY A 545 19.74 29.03 -17.97
N GLU A 546 18.72 28.37 -18.50
CA GLU A 546 17.86 27.49 -17.72
C GLU A 546 18.58 26.19 -17.33
N GLN A 547 18.50 25.85 -16.04
CA GLN A 547 19.04 24.62 -15.48
C GLN A 547 17.91 23.78 -14.91
N LEU A 548 17.68 22.61 -15.54
CA LEU A 548 16.77 21.59 -15.05
C LEU A 548 17.51 20.57 -14.20
N LEU A 549 16.93 20.19 -13.06
CA LEU A 549 17.50 19.13 -12.22
C LEU A 549 17.54 17.79 -12.95
N SER A 550 16.53 17.47 -13.76
CA SER A 550 16.49 16.27 -14.60
C SER A 550 17.71 16.13 -15.51
N ALA A 551 18.18 17.24 -16.10
CA ALA A 551 19.40 17.25 -16.90
C ALA A 551 20.68 17.27 -16.04
N ALA A 552 20.63 17.90 -14.86
CA ALA A 552 21.78 18.01 -13.96
C ALA A 552 22.21 16.65 -13.39
N VAL A 553 21.26 15.78 -13.01
CA VAL A 553 21.59 14.48 -12.43
C VAL A 553 22.35 13.57 -13.39
N ILE A 554 22.03 13.64 -14.70
CA ILE A 554 22.73 12.88 -15.74
C ILE A 554 24.22 13.25 -15.75
N ARG A 555 24.54 14.55 -15.74
CA ARG A 555 25.92 15.06 -15.69
C ARG A 555 26.66 14.72 -14.39
N VAL A 556 25.93 14.68 -13.27
CA VAL A 556 26.49 14.34 -11.95
C VAL A 556 26.89 12.86 -11.90
N LEU A 557 26.07 11.98 -12.50
CA LEU A 557 26.26 10.53 -12.46
C LEU A 557 27.06 9.94 -13.63
N GLU A 558 27.67 10.79 -14.46
CA GLU A 558 28.46 10.38 -15.63
C GLU A 558 29.93 10.85 -15.56
N GLY A 559 30.80 10.07 -16.20
CA GLY A 559 32.24 10.27 -16.24
C GLY A 559 32.94 9.97 -14.91
N ASP A 560 34.14 10.51 -14.72
CA ASP A 560 34.93 10.27 -13.52
C ASP A 560 34.44 11.11 -12.32
N ASN A 561 34.87 10.72 -11.11
CA ASN A 561 34.63 11.45 -9.85
C ASN A 561 33.14 11.59 -9.47
N VAL A 562 32.31 10.61 -9.84
CA VAL A 562 30.85 10.65 -9.57
C VAL A 562 30.52 10.88 -8.09
N ARG A 563 31.26 10.24 -7.17
CA ARG A 563 31.04 10.41 -5.72
C ARG A 563 31.24 11.86 -5.27
N GLU A 564 32.27 12.54 -5.76
CA GLU A 564 32.54 13.94 -5.40
C GLU A 564 31.55 14.90 -6.07
N LYS A 565 31.22 14.66 -7.35
CA LYS A 565 30.16 15.42 -8.04
C LYS A 565 28.83 15.29 -7.30
N LEU A 566 28.48 14.08 -6.84
CA LEU A 566 27.28 13.84 -6.06
C LEU A 566 27.32 14.57 -4.73
N ARG A 567 28.43 14.52 -3.97
CA ARG A 567 28.59 15.32 -2.74
C ARG A 567 28.33 16.81 -2.98
N GLY A 568 28.80 17.36 -4.10
CA GLY A 568 28.55 18.74 -4.51
C GLY A 568 27.12 19.01 -5.01
N PHE A 569 26.37 17.96 -5.36
CA PHE A 569 24.95 18.04 -5.74
C PHE A 569 24.03 18.03 -4.52
N ILE A 570 24.37 17.25 -3.49
CA ILE A 570 23.57 17.11 -2.26
C ILE A 570 23.44 18.44 -1.51
N ASP A 571 22.28 18.63 -0.91
CA ASP A 571 21.93 19.80 -0.12
C ASP A 571 22.94 20.07 1.02
N PRO A 572 23.65 21.21 1.01
CA PRO A 572 24.60 21.56 2.06
C PRO A 572 23.98 21.65 3.46
N SER A 573 22.67 21.87 3.56
CA SER A 573 21.96 21.94 4.86
C SER A 573 21.94 20.60 5.60
N LEU A 574 22.18 19.48 4.90
CA LEU A 574 22.35 18.17 5.51
C LEU A 574 23.70 18.01 6.22
N LYS A 575 24.63 18.96 6.12
CA LYS A 575 25.92 18.98 6.84
C LYS A 575 26.74 17.68 6.74
N ASN A 576 26.62 16.95 5.63
CA ASN A 576 27.21 15.62 5.43
C ASN A 576 26.68 14.52 6.37
N GLU A 577 25.55 14.74 7.04
CA GLU A 577 24.83 13.75 7.86
C GLU A 577 23.94 12.86 6.98
N TYR A 578 24.55 12.21 5.99
CA TYR A 578 23.87 11.25 5.11
C TYR A 578 24.84 10.15 4.65
N PRO A 579 24.37 8.89 4.54
CA PRO A 579 25.12 7.81 3.93
C PRO A 579 25.24 8.03 2.42
N LEU A 580 26.46 8.30 1.93
CA LEU A 580 26.72 8.62 0.53
C LEU A 580 26.29 7.48 -0.42
N ASP A 581 26.44 6.23 -0.03
CA ASP A 581 26.04 5.09 -0.87
C ASP A 581 24.52 5.04 -1.07
N LEU A 582 23.72 5.34 -0.04
CA LEU A 582 22.26 5.44 -0.19
C LEU A 582 21.87 6.67 -1.01
N ALA A 583 22.56 7.81 -0.81
CA ALA A 583 22.33 9.00 -1.63
C ALA A 583 22.65 8.74 -3.11
N PHE A 584 23.67 7.93 -3.38
CA PHE A 584 24.00 7.48 -4.73
C PHE A 584 22.90 6.59 -5.32
N SER A 585 22.42 5.59 -4.57
CA SER A 585 21.31 4.75 -5.01
C SER A 585 20.04 5.56 -5.29
N MET A 586 19.67 6.50 -4.42
CA MET A 586 18.53 7.40 -4.65
C MET A 586 18.72 8.29 -5.89
N ALA A 587 19.94 8.79 -6.12
CA ALA A 587 20.24 9.59 -7.31
C ALA A 587 20.16 8.76 -8.60
N GLN A 588 20.60 7.48 -8.56
CA GLN A 588 20.46 6.56 -9.68
C GLN A 588 18.99 6.27 -9.98
N GLN A 589 18.17 6.01 -8.96
CA GLN A 589 16.73 5.81 -9.12
C GLN A 589 16.07 7.07 -9.72
N ALA A 590 16.42 8.26 -9.21
CA ALA A 590 15.94 9.50 -9.77
C ALA A 590 16.37 9.69 -11.25
N LYS A 591 17.61 9.32 -11.62
CA LYS A 591 18.09 9.34 -13.02
C LYS A 591 17.25 8.43 -13.92
N LEU A 592 16.92 7.21 -13.46
CA LEU A 592 16.07 6.29 -14.21
C LEU A 592 14.65 6.85 -14.37
N CYS A 593 14.11 7.45 -13.32
CA CYS A 593 12.78 8.06 -13.34
C CYS A 593 12.68 9.22 -14.34
N VAL A 594 13.75 10.01 -14.51
CA VAL A 594 13.78 11.18 -15.42
C VAL A 594 14.34 10.85 -16.81
N ALA A 595 14.40 9.58 -17.21
CA ALA A 595 14.83 9.20 -18.55
C ALA A 595 13.92 9.78 -19.63
N ASP A 596 14.50 10.20 -20.77
CA ASP A 596 13.73 10.78 -21.88
C ASP A 596 12.74 9.77 -22.46
N ASP A 597 13.18 8.51 -22.66
CA ASP A 597 12.29 7.42 -23.08
C ASP A 597 11.39 6.97 -21.90
N PRO A 598 10.05 7.12 -21.98
CA PRO A 598 9.14 6.69 -20.94
C PRO A 598 9.20 5.17 -20.66
N ASN A 599 9.60 4.35 -21.63
CA ASN A 599 9.71 2.90 -21.46
C ASN A 599 10.94 2.49 -20.64
N ALA A 600 11.97 3.34 -20.60
CA ALA A 600 13.17 3.13 -19.79
C ALA A 600 12.95 3.47 -18.31
N ARG A 601 11.87 4.19 -17.98
CA ARG A 601 11.55 4.54 -16.59
C ARG A 601 10.97 3.31 -15.89
N PRO A 602 11.35 3.02 -14.63
CA PRO A 602 10.80 1.89 -13.88
C PRO A 602 9.31 2.09 -13.53
N ALA A 603 8.64 1.02 -13.08
CA ALA A 603 7.32 1.14 -12.47
C ALA A 603 7.43 1.64 -11.02
N MET A 604 6.38 2.31 -10.50
CA MET A 604 6.41 2.77 -9.10
C MET A 604 6.54 1.63 -8.08
N SER A 605 6.00 0.46 -8.39
CA SER A 605 6.17 -0.75 -7.58
C SER A 605 7.64 -1.19 -7.46
N GLU A 606 8.43 -1.06 -8.54
CA GLU A 606 9.86 -1.37 -8.56
C GLU A 606 10.67 -0.32 -7.81
N ILE A 607 10.32 0.96 -8.00
CA ILE A 607 10.95 2.09 -7.31
C ILE A 607 10.82 1.92 -5.78
N LEU A 608 9.64 1.55 -5.29
CA LEU A 608 9.38 1.36 -3.86
C LEU A 608 10.12 0.21 -3.22
N VAL A 609 10.42 -0.85 -3.98
CA VAL A 609 11.24 -1.96 -3.48
C VAL A 609 12.69 -1.52 -3.27
N THR A 610 13.14 -0.49 -4.01
CA THR A 610 14.54 -0.05 -4.03
C THR A 610 14.82 1.13 -3.08
N LEU A 611 13.82 1.99 -2.82
CA LEU A 611 13.88 3.11 -1.86
C LEU A 611 13.83 2.61 -0.41
#